data_AF-A0A0S8EQG7-F1
#
_entry.id   AF-A0A0S8EQG7-F1
#
_cell.length_a   1.000
_cell.length_b   1.000
_cell.length_c   1.000
_cell.angle_alpha   90.00
_cell.angle_beta   90.00
_cell.angle_gamma   90.00
#
_symmetry.space_group_name_H-M   'P 1'
#
loop_
_entity.id
_entity.type
_entity.pdbx_description
1 polymer ?
#
loop_
_entity_poly.entity_id
_entity_poly.type
_entity_poly.pdbx_seq_one_letter_code
_entity_poly.pdbx_strand_id
1 'polypeptide(L)'
;MIGYPLEVGKGVSILCLLVGGLLSAAALGLLPHDYVVIHAPRSLLLGGGAMLVLIGFMALARDHRLSDTLASLFLLGVAGGAGWLTFYAPEGTLHRYVPFIPQSVNEALARLLFGLGAAACVGMAIWGLRRILR
;
A
#
# COMPACT_ATOMS: atom_id res chain seq x y z
N MET A 1 26.66 -0.87 4.18
CA MET A 1 25.85 -1.94 3.58
C MET A 1 25.53 -2.95 4.66
N ILE A 2 24.34 -2.90 5.25
CA ILE A 2 23.90 -3.92 6.21
C ILE A 2 23.33 -5.06 5.37
N GLY A 3 24.13 -6.10 5.20
CA GLY A 3 23.73 -7.33 4.52
C GLY A 3 22.73 -8.07 5.39
N TYR A 4 21.45 -7.95 5.07
CA TYR A 4 20.46 -8.91 5.55
C TYR A 4 20.76 -10.27 4.89
N PRO A 5 20.71 -11.39 5.62
CA PRO A 5 20.86 -12.70 5.01
C PRO A 5 19.80 -12.87 3.91
N LEU A 6 20.25 -13.24 2.72
CA LEU A 6 19.45 -13.39 1.48
C LEU A 6 18.16 -14.21 1.67
N GLU A 7 18.11 -15.06 2.69
CA GLU A 7 16.94 -15.90 3.01
C GLU A 7 15.79 -15.13 3.66
N VAL A 8 16.07 -14.09 4.47
CA VAL A 8 15.03 -13.32 5.16
C VAL A 8 14.24 -12.45 4.17
N GLY A 9 14.91 -11.91 3.14
CA GLY A 9 14.24 -11.13 2.09
C GLY A 9 13.25 -11.96 1.26
N LYS A 10 13.60 -13.23 0.98
CA LYS A 10 12.71 -14.18 0.29
C LYS A 10 11.53 -14.61 1.16
N GLY A 11 11.76 -14.81 2.46
CA GLY A 11 10.68 -15.12 3.41
C GLY A 11 9.63 -14.01 3.48
N VAL A 12 10.06 -12.75 3.60
CA VAL A 12 9.15 -11.59 3.67
C VAL A 12 8.37 -11.40 2.37
N SER A 13 9.01 -11.57 1.22
CA SER A 13 8.33 -11.46 -0.08
C SER A 13 7.27 -12.54 -0.29
N ILE A 14 7.58 -13.79 0.03
CA ILE A 14 6.61 -14.90 -0.06
C ILE A 14 5.45 -14.66 0.91
N LEU A 15 5.73 -14.19 2.12
CA LEU A 15 4.70 -13.89 3.11
C LEU A 15 3.78 -12.74 2.64
N CYS A 16 4.35 -11.69 2.04
CA CYS A 16 3.57 -10.61 1.43
C CYS A 16 2.72 -11.10 0.25
N LEU A 17 3.26 -11.96 -0.62
CA LEU A 17 2.52 -12.54 -1.75
C LEU A 17 1.35 -13.43 -1.27
N LEU A 18 1.60 -14.29 -0.29
CA LEU A 18 0.59 -15.20 0.26
C LEU A 18 -0.53 -14.42 0.97
N VAL A 19 -0.17 -13.50 1.88
CA VAL A 19 -1.16 -12.72 2.63
C VAL A 19 -1.93 -11.78 1.68
N GLY A 20 -1.23 -11.11 0.77
CA GLY A 20 -1.86 -10.22 -0.22
C GLY A 20 -2.77 -10.97 -1.20
N GLY A 21 -2.34 -12.14 -1.67
CA GLY A 21 -3.14 -13.02 -2.52
C GLY A 21 -4.38 -13.52 -1.80
N LEU A 22 -4.25 -13.94 -0.54
CA LEU A 22 -5.37 -14.41 0.29
C LEU A 22 -6.40 -13.30 0.53
N LEU A 23 -5.94 -12.08 0.85
CA LEU A 23 -6.81 -10.90 1.00
C LEU A 23 -7.53 -10.54 -0.30
N SER A 24 -6.83 -10.62 -1.44
CA SER A 24 -7.41 -10.33 -2.76
C SER A 24 -8.45 -11.39 -3.15
N ALA A 25 -8.16 -12.67 -2.88
CA ALA A 25 -9.09 -13.77 -3.10
C ALA A 25 -10.34 -13.66 -2.20
N ALA A 26 -10.15 -13.26 -0.93
CA ALA A 26 -11.25 -12.98 -0.01
C ALA A 26 -12.13 -11.83 -0.52
N ALA A 27 -11.51 -10.76 -1.04
CA ALA A 27 -12.23 -9.63 -1.61
C ALA A 27 -13.09 -10.01 -2.83
N LEU A 28 -12.59 -10.93 -3.66
CA LEU A 28 -13.27 -11.45 -4.85
C LEU A 28 -14.35 -12.49 -4.51
N GLY A 29 -14.51 -12.87 -3.24
CA GLY A 29 -15.50 -13.85 -2.80
C GLY A 29 -15.13 -15.31 -3.14
N LEU A 30 -13.84 -15.57 -3.40
CA LEU A 30 -13.33 -16.93 -3.67
C LEU A 30 -13.20 -17.76 -2.38
N LEU A 31 -13.25 -17.12 -1.19
CA LEU A 31 -13.24 -17.81 0.09
C LEU A 31 -14.65 -18.00 0.67
N PRO A 32 -14.94 -19.18 1.28
CA PRO A 32 -16.22 -19.45 1.90
C PRO A 32 -16.53 -18.41 2.98
N HIS A 33 -17.69 -17.75 2.86
CA HIS A 33 -18.12 -16.68 3.75
C HIS A 33 -18.31 -17.12 5.20
N ASP A 34 -18.39 -18.42 5.48
CA ASP A 34 -18.63 -18.97 6.82
C ASP A 34 -17.39 -18.92 7.74
N TYR A 35 -16.17 -18.78 7.19
CA TYR A 35 -14.94 -18.88 7.98
C TYR A 35 -14.25 -17.55 8.30
N VAL A 36 -14.57 -16.46 7.60
CA VAL A 36 -13.87 -15.18 7.79
C VAL A 36 -14.85 -14.00 7.78
N VAL A 37 -15.27 -13.59 8.98
CA VAL A 37 -16.11 -12.39 9.16
C VAL A 37 -15.20 -11.16 9.06
N ILE A 38 -15.06 -10.63 7.85
CA ILE A 38 -14.27 -9.42 7.60
C ILE A 38 -15.23 -8.22 7.57
N HIS A 39 -15.20 -7.39 8.62
CA HIS A 39 -16.04 -6.19 8.72
C HIS A 39 -15.58 -5.00 7.85
N ALA A 40 -14.58 -5.20 6.99
CA ALA A 40 -14.05 -4.15 6.13
C ALA A 40 -14.68 -4.19 4.71
N PRO A 41 -14.87 -3.03 4.06
CA PRO A 41 -15.44 -2.99 2.72
C PRO A 41 -14.52 -3.69 1.70
N ARG A 42 -15.13 -4.40 0.75
CA ARG A 42 -14.42 -5.25 -0.25
C ARG A 42 -13.35 -4.47 -1.03
N SER A 43 -13.59 -3.20 -1.34
CA SER A 43 -12.63 -2.33 -2.02
C SER A 43 -11.34 -2.12 -1.23
N LEU A 44 -11.43 -2.00 0.09
CA LEU A 44 -10.28 -1.84 0.99
C LEU A 44 -9.47 -3.13 1.10
N LEU A 45 -10.16 -4.27 1.14
CA LEU A 45 -9.48 -5.58 1.12
C LEU A 45 -8.75 -5.83 -0.19
N LEU A 46 -9.40 -5.53 -1.31
CA LEU A 46 -8.83 -5.72 -2.64
C LEU A 46 -7.63 -4.79 -2.84
N GLY A 47 -7.74 -3.52 -2.42
CA GLY A 47 -6.65 -2.57 -2.45
C GLY A 47 -5.47 -2.97 -1.57
N GLY A 48 -5.72 -3.35 -0.32
CA GLY A 48 -4.68 -3.81 0.61
C GLY A 48 -4.00 -5.10 0.15
N GLY A 49 -4.78 -6.05 -0.37
CA GLY A 49 -4.27 -7.29 -0.94
C GLY A 49 -3.39 -7.05 -2.16
N ALA A 50 -3.83 -6.22 -3.10
CA ALA A 50 -3.06 -5.85 -4.28
C ALA A 50 -1.74 -5.15 -3.92
N MET A 51 -1.75 -4.25 -2.93
CA MET A 51 -0.52 -3.61 -2.44
C MET A 51 0.47 -4.64 -1.88
N LEU A 52 0.01 -5.56 -1.04
CA LEU A 52 0.85 -6.61 -0.46
C LEU A 52 1.46 -7.52 -1.53
N VAL A 53 0.68 -7.90 -2.55
CA VAL A 53 1.18 -8.68 -3.69
C VAL A 53 2.27 -7.91 -4.44
N LEU A 54 2.05 -6.62 -4.72
CA LEU A 54 3.01 -5.77 -5.42
C LEU A 54 4.30 -5.58 -4.61
N ILE A 55 4.19 -5.35 -3.30
CA ILE A 55 5.35 -5.29 -2.38
C ILE A 55 6.11 -6.61 -2.39
N GLY A 56 5.40 -7.75 -2.38
CA GLY A 56 5.99 -9.08 -2.46
C GLY A 56 6.78 -9.29 -3.76
N PHE A 57 6.21 -8.92 -4.91
CA PHE A 57 6.90 -8.97 -6.20
C PHE A 57 8.13 -8.06 -6.25
N MET A 58 8.03 -6.83 -5.75
CA MET A 58 9.17 -5.91 -5.66
C MET A 58 10.29 -6.44 -4.77
N ALA A 59 9.94 -7.07 -3.65
CA ALA A 59 10.91 -7.66 -2.74
C ALA A 59 11.56 -8.93 -3.33
N LEU A 60 10.85 -9.68 -4.17
CA LEU A 60 11.39 -10.84 -4.90
C LEU A 60 12.30 -10.43 -6.06
N ALA A 61 11.98 -9.32 -6.74
CA ALA A 61 12.70 -8.84 -7.91
C ALA A 61 13.89 -7.92 -7.59
N ARG A 62 14.28 -7.81 -6.31
CA ARG A 62 15.28 -6.87 -5.78
C ARG A 62 16.65 -6.91 -6.49
N ASP A 63 16.98 -8.00 -7.18
CA ASP A 63 18.23 -8.15 -7.93
C ASP A 63 18.18 -7.59 -9.37
N HIS A 64 17.00 -7.21 -9.88
CA HIS A 64 16.84 -6.72 -11.26
C HIS A 64 16.62 -5.20 -11.31
N ARG A 65 17.36 -4.48 -12.16
CA ARG A 65 17.16 -3.03 -12.43
C ARG A 65 15.70 -2.67 -12.77
N LEU A 66 14.94 -3.59 -13.36
CA LEU A 66 13.51 -3.41 -13.67
C LEU A 66 12.64 -3.31 -12.40
N SER A 67 13.05 -3.92 -11.30
CA SER A 67 12.35 -3.86 -10.02
C SER A 67 12.36 -2.45 -9.45
N ASP A 68 13.50 -1.75 -9.52
CA ASP A 68 13.59 -0.37 -9.01
C ASP A 68 12.71 0.60 -9.82
N THR A 69 12.55 0.38 -11.13
CA THR A 69 11.61 1.14 -11.96
C THR A 69 10.16 0.82 -11.63
N LEU A 70 9.81 -0.46 -11.47
CA LEU A 70 8.47 -0.90 -11.07
C LEU A 70 8.09 -0.38 -9.68
N ALA A 71 9.06 -0.38 -8.76
CA ALA A 71 8.94 0.18 -7.43
C ALA A 71 8.61 1.66 -7.44
N SER A 72 9.33 2.42 -8.26
CA SER A 72 9.13 3.86 -8.39
C SER A 72 7.76 4.16 -9.02
N LEU A 73 7.36 3.40 -10.05
CA LEU A 73 6.06 3.54 -10.71
C LEU A 73 4.90 3.22 -9.75
N PHE A 74 5.07 2.18 -8.93
CA PHE A 74 4.11 1.81 -7.90
C PHE A 74 3.98 2.91 -6.84
N LEU A 75 5.09 3.38 -6.27
CA LEU A 75 5.08 4.50 -5.31
C LEU A 75 4.42 5.75 -5.88
N LEU A 76 4.64 6.05 -7.17
CA LEU A 76 3.96 7.14 -7.87
C LEU A 76 2.44 6.90 -8.00
N GLY A 77 2.02 5.68 -8.32
CA GLY A 77 0.60 5.31 -8.37
C GLY A 77 -0.08 5.45 -7.00
N VAL A 78 0.58 5.00 -5.94
CA VAL A 78 0.13 5.15 -4.55
C VAL A 78 0.05 6.63 -4.17
N ALA A 79 1.07 7.41 -4.53
CA ALA A 79 1.07 8.85 -4.29
C ALA A 79 -0.07 9.55 -5.03
N GLY A 80 -0.37 9.14 -6.27
CA GLY A 80 -1.50 9.64 -7.04
C GLY A 80 -2.83 9.34 -6.36
N GLY A 81 -3.03 8.10 -5.92
CA GLY A 81 -4.23 7.70 -5.18
C GLY A 81 -4.38 8.44 -3.84
N ALA A 82 -3.31 8.50 -3.05
CA ALA A 82 -3.30 9.21 -1.77
C ALA A 82 -3.45 10.74 -1.94
N GLY A 83 -2.85 11.30 -2.98
CA GLY A 83 -3.00 12.71 -3.35
C GLY A 83 -4.42 13.03 -3.77
N TRP A 84 -5.05 12.19 -4.59
CA TRP A 84 -6.47 12.31 -4.92
C TRP A 84 -7.34 12.28 -3.66
N LEU A 85 -7.08 11.33 -2.75
CA LEU A 85 -7.80 11.23 -1.49
C LEU A 85 -7.62 12.47 -0.60
N THR A 86 -6.46 13.13 -0.69
CA THR A 86 -6.14 14.31 0.10
C THR A 86 -6.87 15.55 -0.40
N PHE A 87 -6.91 15.75 -1.71
CA PHE A 87 -7.43 16.99 -2.32
C PHE A 87 -8.87 16.91 -2.83
N TYR A 88 -9.32 15.73 -3.26
CA TYR A 88 -10.57 15.56 -4.01
C TYR A 88 -11.56 14.59 -3.37
N ALA A 89 -11.23 13.95 -2.24
CA ALA A 89 -12.20 13.08 -1.57
C ALA A 89 -13.41 13.88 -1.05
N PRO A 90 -14.65 13.44 -1.36
CA PRO A 90 -15.86 14.03 -0.79
C PRO A 90 -15.89 13.92 0.73
N GLU A 91 -16.57 14.86 1.38
CA GLU A 91 -16.80 14.83 2.82
C GLU A 91 -17.50 13.53 3.25
N GLY A 92 -17.02 12.90 4.32
CA GLY A 92 -17.55 11.61 4.80
C GLY A 92 -16.99 10.35 4.12
N THR A 93 -16.08 10.48 3.13
CA THR A 93 -15.38 9.32 2.53
C THR A 93 -14.43 8.65 3.53
N LEU A 94 -13.91 9.42 4.49
CA LEU A 94 -12.96 8.96 5.50
C LEU A 94 -13.69 8.56 6.79
N HIS A 95 -13.65 7.27 7.10
CA HIS A 95 -14.37 6.70 8.24
C HIS A 95 -13.79 7.15 9.58
N ARG A 96 -14.68 7.41 10.54
CA ARG A 96 -14.32 7.89 11.88
C ARG A 96 -13.68 6.75 12.69
N TYR A 97 -12.36 6.79 12.86
CA TYR A 97 -11.64 5.82 13.69
C TYR A 97 -11.67 6.14 15.20
N VAL A 98 -11.93 7.39 15.60
CA VAL A 98 -11.93 7.81 17.02
C VAL A 98 -13.26 8.48 17.37
N PRO A 99 -14.09 7.90 18.26
CA PRO A 99 -15.43 8.42 18.55
C PRO A 99 -15.42 9.72 19.36
N PHE A 100 -14.30 10.08 20.00
CA PHE A 100 -14.18 11.27 20.84
C PHE A 100 -13.77 12.54 20.07
N ILE A 101 -13.27 12.40 18.84
CA ILE A 101 -12.75 13.52 18.04
C ILE A 101 -13.86 14.02 17.10
N PRO A 102 -14.09 15.35 16.99
CA PRO A 102 -15.03 15.92 16.01
C PRO A 102 -14.73 15.43 14.59
N GLN A 103 -15.78 15.18 13.80
CA GLN A 103 -15.63 14.60 12.45
C GLN A 103 -14.75 15.48 11.54
N SER A 104 -14.87 16.80 11.64
CA SER A 104 -14.05 17.77 10.90
C SER A 104 -12.55 17.62 11.20
N VAL A 105 -12.18 17.39 12.45
CA VAL A 105 -10.78 17.21 12.86
C VAL A 105 -10.23 15.87 12.39
N ASN A 106 -11.04 14.81 12.47
CA ASN A 106 -10.62 13.48 12.01
C ASN A 106 -10.40 13.46 10.49
N GLU A 107 -11.29 14.12 9.74
CA GLU A 107 -11.16 14.22 8.29
C GLU A 107 -9.95 15.06 7.87
N ALA A 108 -9.71 16.20 8.54
CA ALA A 108 -8.51 17.00 8.31
C ALA A 108 -7.23 16.22 8.62
N LEU A 109 -7.18 15.50 9.75
CA LEU A 109 -6.04 14.68 10.13
C LEU A 109 -5.79 13.56 9.11
N ALA A 110 -6.84 12.87 8.68
CA ALA A 110 -6.75 11.80 7.69
C ALA A 110 -6.23 12.33 6.35
N ARG A 111 -6.76 13.45 5.83
CA ARG A 111 -6.24 14.09 4.61
C ARG A 111 -4.77 14.49 4.76
N LEU A 112 -4.37 15.02 5.91
CA LEU A 112 -2.98 15.40 6.19
C LEU A 112 -2.04 14.18 6.20
N LEU A 113 -2.48 13.07 6.81
CA LEU A 113 -1.74 11.81 6.82
C LEU A 113 -1.61 11.20 5.42
N PHE A 114 -2.69 11.19 4.62
CA PHE A 114 -2.63 10.76 3.23
C PHE A 114 -1.73 11.66 2.38
N GLY A 115 -1.77 12.98 2.60
CA GLY A 115 -0.93 13.95 1.89
C GLY A 115 0.56 13.77 2.22
N LEU A 116 0.90 13.59 3.50
CA LEU A 116 2.26 13.28 3.93
C LEU A 116 2.73 11.94 3.38
N GLY A 117 1.86 10.93 3.36
CA GLY A 117 2.14 9.63 2.74
C GLY A 117 2.44 9.75 1.24
N ALA A 118 1.64 10.54 0.51
CA ALA A 118 1.86 10.81 -0.90
C ALA A 118 3.21 11.51 -1.14
N ALA A 119 3.52 12.54 -0.35
CA ALA A 119 4.80 13.26 -0.44
C ALA A 119 6.00 12.34 -0.16
N ALA A 120 5.90 11.48 0.84
CA ALA A 120 6.93 10.48 1.14
C ALA A 120 7.11 9.48 -0.02
N CYS A 121 6.02 8.99 -0.61
CA CYS A 121 6.07 8.08 -1.75
C CYS A 121 6.74 8.73 -2.97
N VAL A 122 6.40 9.98 -3.29
CA VAL A 122 7.05 10.75 -4.37
C VAL A 122 8.53 10.93 -4.10
N GLY A 123 8.90 11.32 -2.87
CA GLY A 123 10.30 11.50 -2.48
C GLY A 123 11.12 10.22 -2.65
N MET A 124 10.56 9.08 -2.21
CA MET A 124 11.20 7.77 -2.36
C MET A 124 11.29 7.33 -3.82
N ALA A 125 10.27 7.59 -4.64
CA ALA A 125 10.31 7.30 -6.08
C ALA A 125 11.40 8.12 -6.79
N ILE A 126 11.48 9.43 -6.53
CA ILE A 126 12.52 10.30 -7.09
C ILE A 126 13.91 9.83 -6.66
N TRP A 127 14.07 9.44 -5.39
CA TRP A 127 15.33 8.93 -4.88
C TRP A 127 15.73 7.61 -5.55
N GLY A 128 14.78 6.69 -5.75
CA GLY A 128 14.99 5.44 -6.50
C GLY A 128 15.41 5.70 -7.95
N LEU A 129 14.69 6.56 -8.66
CA LEU A 129 15.03 6.98 -10.04
C LEU A 129 16.43 7.61 -10.13
N ARG A 130 16.79 8.49 -9.18
CA ARG A 130 18.14 9.08 -9.11
C ARG A 130 19.25 8.04 -8.93
N ARG A 131 18.97 6.94 -8.24
CA ARG A 131 19.92 5.85 -8.05
C ARG A 131 20.13 5.01 -9.32
N ILE A 132 19.11 4.88 -10.16
CA ILE A 132 19.18 4.13 -11.43
C ILE A 132 19.91 4.93 -12.52
N LEU A 133 19.73 6.27 -12.51
CA LEU A 133 20.33 7.19 -13.48
C LEU A 133 21.79 7.53 -13.19
N ARG A 134 22.32 7.16 -12.03
CA ARG A 134 23.76 7.22 -11.70
C ARG A 134 24.43 5.89 -11.99
#